data_AF-A0A973AIZ7-F1
#
_entry.id   AF-A0A973AIZ7-F1
#
_cell.length_a   1.000
_cell.length_b   1.000
_cell.length_c   1.000
_cell.angle_alpha   90.00
_cell.angle_beta   90.00
_cell.angle_gamma   90.00
#
_symmetry.space_group_name_H-M   'P 1'
#
loop_
_entity.id
_entity.type
_entity.pdbx_description
1 polymer ?
#
loop_
_entity_poly.entity_id
_entity_poly.type
_entity_poly.pdbx_seq_one_letter_code
_entity_poly.pdbx_strand_id
1 'polypeptide(L)'
;MLLEELIVSLFRVASFAPTGQTAMVSFIKTLADLFGFSDSDFERLKSLGLNGADSGAAGADGAVPYLAVLGLAEGASAAEAKRAYHKLAMANHPDKLMAAGVPPEFIAQANEKLTLINLAYEQFQAAQAGRS
;
A
#
# COMPACT_ATOMS: atom_id res chain seq x y z
N MET A 1 -20.37 -7.68 -6.68
CA MET A 1 -21.20 -6.47 -6.50
C MET A 1 -20.35 -5.36 -5.89
N LEU A 2 -20.69 -4.07 -6.07
CA LEU A 2 -19.86 -2.91 -5.66
C LEU A 2 -19.38 -2.98 -4.19
N LEU A 3 -20.20 -3.54 -3.29
CA LEU A 3 -19.90 -3.70 -1.86
C LEU A 3 -18.81 -4.75 -1.56
N GLU A 4 -18.76 -5.84 -2.33
CA GLU A 4 -17.68 -6.85 -2.18
C GLU A 4 -16.33 -6.25 -2.58
N GLU A 5 -16.29 -5.48 -3.68
CA GLU A 5 -15.06 -4.80 -4.13
C GLU A 5 -14.57 -3.76 -3.12
N LEU A 6 -15.49 -3.03 -2.48
CA LEU A 6 -15.17 -2.12 -1.39
C LEU A 6 -14.46 -2.87 -0.25
N ILE A 7 -15.03 -3.96 0.25
CA ILE A 7 -14.45 -4.75 1.35
C ILE A 7 -13.07 -5.33 0.96
N VAL A 8 -12.94 -5.87 -0.25
CA VAL A 8 -11.67 -6.40 -0.77
C VAL A 8 -10.60 -5.30 -0.86
N SER A 9 -10.97 -4.10 -1.33
CA SER A 9 -10.04 -2.97 -1.42
C SER A 9 -9.56 -2.50 -0.03
N LEU A 10 -10.43 -2.52 0.98
CA LEU A 10 -10.07 -2.16 2.35
C LEU A 10 -9.06 -3.15 2.93
N PHE A 11 -9.19 -4.45 2.63
CA PHE A 11 -8.21 -5.45 3.02
C PHE A 11 -6.86 -5.29 2.32
N ARG A 12 -6.84 -4.86 1.04
CA ARG A 12 -5.60 -4.48 0.35
C ARG A 12 -4.94 -3.27 0.99
N VAL A 13 -5.70 -2.27 1.42
CA VAL A 13 -5.13 -1.11 2.15
C VAL A 13 -4.62 -1.56 3.53
N ALA A 14 -5.33 -2.47 4.20
CA ALA A 14 -4.93 -3.02 5.49
C ALA A 14 -3.62 -3.83 5.42
N SER A 15 -3.30 -4.45 4.29
CA SER A 15 -2.03 -5.19 4.12
C SER A 15 -0.81 -4.26 4.08
N PHE A 16 -0.97 -2.99 3.69
CA PHE A 16 0.09 -1.98 3.70
C PHE A 16 0.28 -1.29 5.05
N ALA A 17 -0.59 -1.55 6.03
CA ALA A 17 -0.51 -1.02 7.37
C ALA A 17 -0.01 -2.09 8.36
N PRO A 18 1.32 -2.29 8.51
CA PRO A 18 1.85 -3.34 9.39
C PRO A 18 1.55 -3.07 10.87
N THR A 19 1.33 -1.82 11.26
CA THR A 19 0.90 -1.44 12.62
C THR A 19 -0.61 -1.24 12.65
N GLY A 20 -1.34 -2.08 13.40
CA GLY A 20 -2.78 -1.96 13.57
C GLY A 20 -3.64 -2.86 12.67
N GLN A 21 -3.04 -3.85 12.01
CA GLN A 21 -3.74 -4.81 11.14
C GLN A 21 -4.92 -5.48 11.86
N THR A 22 -4.78 -5.86 13.13
CA THR A 22 -5.87 -6.43 13.94
C THR A 22 -7.05 -5.47 14.14
N ALA A 23 -6.77 -4.18 14.38
CA ALA A 23 -7.82 -3.16 14.55
C ALA A 23 -8.53 -2.87 13.22
N MET A 24 -7.78 -2.81 12.12
CA MET A 24 -8.33 -2.61 10.78
C MET A 24 -9.21 -3.80 10.34
N VAL A 25 -8.77 -5.03 10.60
CA VAL A 25 -9.57 -6.24 10.31
C VAL A 25 -10.88 -6.25 11.11
N SER A 26 -10.84 -5.86 12.39
CA SER A 26 -12.03 -5.73 13.23
C SER A 26 -12.99 -4.65 12.72
N PHE A 27 -12.47 -3.51 12.26
CA PHE A 27 -13.25 -2.46 11.63
C PHE A 27 -13.91 -2.94 10.32
N ILE A 28 -13.14 -3.61 9.44
CA ILE A 28 -13.67 -4.17 8.19
C ILE A 28 -14.74 -5.24 8.48
N LYS A 29 -14.58 -6.04 9.54
CA LYS A 29 -15.59 -7.00 10.00
C LYS A 29 -16.89 -6.30 10.41
N THR A 30 -16.79 -5.22 11.17
CA THR A 30 -17.97 -4.41 11.56
C THR A 30 -18.73 -3.88 10.34
N LEU A 31 -18.00 -3.41 9.31
CA LEU A 31 -18.62 -2.96 8.05
C LEU A 31 -19.25 -4.12 7.29
N ALA A 32 -18.59 -5.27 7.21
CA ALA A 32 -19.13 -6.45 6.54
C ALA A 32 -20.44 -6.91 7.19
N ASP A 33 -20.50 -6.93 8.52
CA ASP A 33 -21.70 -7.26 9.27
C ASP A 33 -22.83 -6.25 9.02
N LEU A 34 -22.51 -4.96 8.99
CA LEU A 34 -23.48 -3.90 8.68
C LEU A 34 -24.07 -4.03 7.27
N PHE A 35 -23.29 -4.49 6.30
CA PHE A 35 -23.74 -4.73 4.94
C PHE A 35 -24.40 -6.11 4.75
N GLY A 36 -24.50 -6.92 5.80
CA GLY A 36 -25.18 -8.21 5.78
C GLY A 36 -24.36 -9.36 5.20
N PHE A 37 -23.04 -9.25 5.16
CA PHE A 37 -22.17 -10.35 4.74
C PHE A 37 -22.10 -11.45 5.82
N SER A 38 -22.11 -12.70 5.39
CA SER A 38 -21.88 -13.84 6.30
C SER A 38 -20.42 -13.91 6.74
N ASP A 39 -20.14 -14.66 7.82
CA ASP A 39 -18.76 -14.95 8.25
C ASP A 39 -17.96 -15.66 7.14
N SER A 40 -18.62 -16.55 6.39
CA SER A 40 -18.02 -17.21 5.22
C SER A 40 -17.69 -16.24 4.10
N ASP A 41 -18.55 -15.25 3.83
CA ASP A 41 -18.26 -14.21 2.83
C ASP A 41 -17.12 -13.32 3.30
N PHE A 42 -17.09 -12.98 4.58
CA PHE A 42 -16.03 -12.19 5.17
C PHE A 42 -14.66 -12.88 5.04
N GLU A 43 -14.53 -14.16 5.40
CA GLU A 43 -13.26 -14.87 5.26
C GLU A 43 -12.86 -15.06 3.78
N ARG A 44 -13.84 -15.27 2.88
CA ARG A 44 -13.59 -15.27 1.43
C ARG A 44 -13.04 -13.92 0.96
N LEU A 45 -13.70 -12.80 1.29
CA LEU A 45 -13.30 -11.45 0.87
C LEU A 45 -11.99 -11.00 1.52
N LYS A 46 -11.74 -11.39 2.77
CA LYS A 46 -10.47 -11.21 3.48
C LYS A 46 -9.34 -11.95 2.78
N SER A 47 -9.56 -13.22 2.41
CA SER A 47 -8.58 -13.98 1.64
C SER A 47 -8.35 -13.34 0.26
N LEU A 48 -9.37 -12.81 -0.40
CA LEU A 48 -9.23 -12.09 -1.67
C LEU A 48 -8.54 -10.73 -1.53
N GLY A 49 -8.68 -10.02 -0.41
CA GLY A 49 -8.00 -8.75 -0.21
C GLY A 49 -6.56 -8.88 0.27
N LEU A 50 -6.28 -9.90 1.10
CA LEU A 50 -4.95 -10.17 1.63
C LEU A 50 -4.10 -11.07 0.71
N ASN A 51 -4.73 -11.99 -0.02
CA ASN A 51 -4.06 -12.88 -0.98
C ASN A 51 -4.37 -12.55 -2.44
N GLY A 52 -5.33 -11.67 -2.74
CA GLY A 52 -5.73 -11.40 -4.12
C GLY A 52 -4.81 -10.44 -4.84
N ALA A 53 -3.67 -11.01 -5.23
CA ALA A 53 -3.06 -10.81 -6.53
C ALA A 53 -3.90 -11.44 -7.68
N ASP A 54 -4.91 -12.29 -7.39
CA ASP A 54 -5.52 -13.18 -8.40
C ASP A 54 -7.03 -13.01 -8.67
N SER A 55 -7.59 -11.80 -8.57
CA SER A 55 -8.96 -11.57 -9.10
C SER A 55 -9.08 -10.32 -9.96
N GLY A 56 -8.78 -10.52 -11.25
CA GLY A 56 -9.62 -10.04 -12.38
C GLY A 56 -9.60 -8.57 -12.78
N ALA A 57 -9.03 -7.66 -11.99
CA ALA A 57 -8.95 -6.24 -12.35
C ALA A 57 -7.74 -5.54 -11.71
N ALA A 58 -6.55 -6.08 -11.94
CA ALA A 58 -5.29 -5.34 -11.86
C ALA A 58 -4.29 -6.12 -12.70
N GLY A 59 -3.70 -5.48 -13.70
CA GLY A 59 -2.71 -6.11 -14.56
C GLY A 59 -1.55 -6.69 -13.76
N ALA A 60 -1.02 -7.80 -14.29
CA ALA A 60 0.32 -8.35 -14.11
C ALA A 60 1.03 -8.08 -12.77
N ASP A 61 1.32 -9.18 -12.09
CA ASP A 61 2.18 -9.31 -10.91
C ASP A 61 1.56 -8.76 -9.62
N GLY A 62 1.48 -9.62 -8.60
CA GLY A 62 1.16 -9.28 -7.21
C GLY A 62 2.18 -8.34 -6.54
N ALA A 63 2.93 -7.57 -7.32
CA ALA A 63 3.67 -6.42 -6.87
C ALA A 63 2.70 -5.24 -6.72
N VAL A 64 2.73 -4.59 -5.56
CA VAL A 64 2.13 -3.26 -5.41
C VAL A 64 2.62 -2.40 -6.57
N PRO A 65 1.74 -1.80 -7.39
CA PRO A 65 2.20 -0.96 -8.49
C PRO A 65 3.11 0.14 -7.93
N TYR A 66 4.34 0.26 -8.44
CA TYR A 66 5.32 1.24 -7.96
C TYR A 66 4.77 2.68 -7.98
N LEU A 67 3.82 2.96 -8.88
CA LEU A 67 3.06 4.22 -8.92
C LEU A 67 2.22 4.43 -7.65
N ALA A 68 1.56 3.40 -7.13
CA ALA A 68 0.77 3.49 -5.90
C ALA A 68 1.66 3.76 -4.67
N VAL A 69 2.84 3.13 -4.59
CA VAL A 69 3.82 3.39 -3.51
C VAL A 69 4.31 4.84 -3.52
N LEU A 70 4.50 5.42 -4.70
CA LEU A 70 4.88 6.82 -4.87
C LEU A 70 3.69 7.80 -4.79
N GLY A 71 2.45 7.30 -4.74
CA GLY A 71 1.23 8.12 -4.77
C GLY A 71 1.00 8.83 -6.10
N LEU A 72 1.38 8.19 -7.21
CA LEU A 72 1.31 8.74 -8.57
C LEU A 72 0.23 8.05 -9.39
N ALA A 73 -0.33 8.80 -10.34
CA ALA A 73 -1.22 8.26 -11.36
C ALA A 73 -0.43 7.66 -12.53
N GLU A 74 -1.11 6.83 -13.34
CA GLU A 74 -0.56 6.40 -14.63
C GLU A 74 -0.26 7.61 -15.51
N GLY A 75 0.89 7.58 -16.20
CA GLY A 75 1.35 8.71 -17.02
C GLY A 75 2.06 9.83 -16.24
N ALA A 76 2.31 9.67 -14.94
CA ALA A 76 3.12 10.62 -14.18
C ALA A 76 4.51 10.84 -14.82
N SER A 77 4.93 12.10 -14.87
CA SER A 77 6.22 12.50 -15.42
C SER A 77 7.38 12.13 -14.50
N ALA A 78 8.59 12.03 -15.07
CA ALA A 78 9.80 11.79 -14.28
C ALA A 78 10.05 12.89 -13.23
N ALA A 79 9.64 14.13 -13.52
CA ALA A 79 9.74 15.25 -12.60
C ALA A 79 8.80 15.07 -11.40
N GLU A 80 7.56 14.62 -11.62
CA GLU A 80 6.60 14.31 -10.55
C GLU A 80 7.06 13.15 -9.69
N ALA A 81 7.56 12.07 -10.33
CA ALA A 81 8.08 10.92 -9.62
C ALA A 81 9.27 11.26 -8.72
N LYS A 82 10.21 12.06 -9.23
CA LYS A 82 11.37 12.53 -8.44
C LYS A 82 10.96 13.39 -7.25
N ARG A 83 9.96 14.27 -7.42
CA ARG A 83 9.42 15.10 -6.33
C ARG A 83 8.74 14.25 -5.27
N ALA A 84 7.90 13.29 -5.69
CA ALA A 84 7.22 12.36 -4.78
C ALA A 84 8.24 11.54 -4.00
N TYR A 85 9.24 10.97 -4.68
CA TYR A 85 10.35 10.23 -4.07
C TYR A 85 11.07 11.06 -2.99
N HIS A 86 11.52 12.28 -3.32
CA HIS A 86 12.21 13.14 -2.35
C HIS A 86 11.36 13.46 -1.13
N LYS A 87 10.07 13.77 -1.34
CA LYS A 87 9.14 14.08 -0.25
C LYS A 87 8.97 12.89 0.69
N LEU A 88 8.73 11.71 0.13
CA LEU A 88 8.53 10.48 0.88
C LEU A 88 9.81 10.05 1.60
N ALA A 89 10.97 10.12 0.94
CA ALA A 89 12.26 9.79 1.55
C ALA A 89 12.59 10.72 2.72
N MET A 90 12.34 12.02 2.57
CA MET A 90 12.54 12.99 3.66
C MET A 90 11.59 12.79 4.84
N ALA A 91 10.36 12.35 4.59
CA ALA A 91 9.39 12.08 5.65
C ALA A 91 9.72 10.80 6.45
N ASN A 92 10.42 9.84 5.83
CA ASN A 92 10.77 8.56 6.44
C ASN A 92 12.27 8.44 6.79
N HIS A 93 13.03 9.54 6.70
CA HIS A 93 14.47 9.49 6.95
C HIS A 93 14.76 9.23 8.45
N PRO A 94 15.56 8.20 8.79
CA PRO A 94 15.81 7.82 10.18
C PRO A 94 16.39 8.98 11.00
N ASP A 95 17.36 9.73 10.46
CA ASP A 95 17.95 10.88 11.17
C ASP A 95 16.93 11.97 11.53
N LYS A 96 15.96 12.25 10.63
CA LYS A 96 14.91 13.23 10.90
C LYS A 96 13.95 12.72 11.97
N LEU A 97 13.62 11.44 11.95
CA LEU A 97 12.73 10.83 12.92
C LEU A 97 13.39 10.73 14.30
N MET A 98 14.68 10.39 14.34
CA MET A 98 15.49 10.44 15.57
C MET A 98 15.55 11.86 16.14
N ALA A 99 15.84 12.86 15.31
CA ALA A 99 15.87 14.26 15.75
C ALA A 99 14.49 14.76 16.24
N ALA A 100 13.40 14.20 15.72
CA ALA A 100 12.03 14.49 16.15
C ALA A 100 11.60 13.72 17.41
N GLY A 101 12.48 12.89 17.99
CA GLY A 101 12.18 12.11 19.20
C GLY A 101 11.24 10.93 18.97
N VAL A 102 11.16 10.42 17.73
CA VAL A 102 10.34 9.27 17.38
C VAL A 102 10.92 8.01 18.02
N PRO A 103 10.09 7.15 18.67
CA PRO A 103 10.57 5.92 19.28
C PRO A 103 11.23 4.95 18.29
N PRO A 104 12.21 4.12 18.74
CA PRO A 104 12.98 3.21 17.89
C PRO A 104 12.12 2.24 17.05
N GLU A 105 11.01 1.75 17.58
CA GLU A 105 10.09 0.86 16.89
C GLU A 105 9.44 1.52 15.66
N PHE A 106 9.18 2.81 15.72
CA PHE A 106 8.63 3.57 14.59
C PHE A 106 9.71 3.96 13.58
N ILE A 107 10.97 4.10 14.02
CA ILE A 107 12.11 4.30 13.13
C ILE A 107 12.36 3.05 12.29
N ALA A 108 12.26 1.85 12.88
CA ALA A 108 12.36 0.59 12.14
C ALA A 108 11.29 0.51 11.03
N GLN A 109 10.04 0.86 11.34
CA GLN A 109 8.97 0.92 10.35
C GLN A 109 9.22 1.96 9.25
N ALA A 110 9.78 3.11 9.59
CA ALA A 110 10.13 4.13 8.61
C ALA A 110 11.25 3.67 7.67
N ASN A 111 12.22 2.91 8.16
CA ASN A 111 13.26 2.28 7.32
C ASN A 111 12.67 1.27 6.34
N GLU A 112 11.72 0.43 6.77
CA GLU A 112 11.01 -0.49 5.88
C GLU A 112 10.26 0.26 4.78
N LYS A 113 9.55 1.34 5.14
CA LYS A 113 8.88 2.22 4.17
C LYS A 113 9.86 2.87 3.21
N LEU A 114 11.01 3.33 3.70
CA LEU A 114 12.05 3.94 2.87
C LEU A 114 12.60 2.95 1.84
N THR A 115 12.82 1.69 2.22
CA THR A 115 13.21 0.62 1.29
C THR A 115 12.17 0.44 0.19
N LEU A 116 10.88 0.39 0.53
CA LEU A 116 9.80 0.27 -0.46
C LEU A 116 9.74 1.47 -1.41
N ILE A 117 9.93 2.68 -0.88
CA ILE A 117 9.97 3.92 -1.66
C ILE A 117 11.14 3.90 -2.66
N ASN A 118 12.32 3.45 -2.23
CA ASN A 118 13.50 3.32 -3.10
C ASN A 118 13.23 2.34 -4.24
N LEU A 119 12.74 1.14 -3.91
CA LEU A 119 12.43 0.10 -4.88
C LEU A 119 11.38 0.57 -5.90
N ALA A 120 10.34 1.27 -5.45
CA ALA A 120 9.32 1.83 -6.33
C ALA A 120 9.89 2.89 -7.30
N TYR A 121 10.79 3.74 -6.82
CA TYR A 121 11.43 4.75 -7.66
C TYR A 121 12.41 4.14 -8.68
N GLU A 122 13.12 3.06 -8.32
CA GLU A 122 13.95 2.29 -9.24
C GLU A 122 13.11 1.64 -10.36
N GLN A 123 12.00 0.98 -10.00
CA GLN A 123 11.09 0.39 -10.97
C GLN A 123 10.48 1.43 -11.91
N PHE A 124 10.10 2.60 -11.39
CA PHE A 124 9.61 3.71 -12.21
C PHE A 124 10.68 4.14 -13.24
N GLN A 125 11.93 4.31 -12.83
CA GLN A 125 13.02 4.69 -13.72
C GLN A 125 13.28 3.64 -14.80
N ALA A 126 13.28 2.35 -14.44
CA ALA A 126 13.43 1.25 -15.39
C ALA A 126 12.29 1.23 -16.42
N ALA A 127 11.04 1.42 -15.98
CA ALA A 127 9.88 1.50 -16.86
C ALA A 127 9.94 2.69 -17.84
N GLN A 128 10.50 3.81 -17.42
CA GLN A 128 10.69 4.98 -18.30
C GLN A 128 11.85 4.81 -19.28
N ALA A 129 12.93 4.13 -18.88
CA ALA A 129 14.06 3.84 -19.75
C ALA A 129 13.69 2.89 -20.91
N GLY A 130 12.80 1.92 -20.66
CA GLY A 130 12.28 1.03 -21.71
C GLY A 130 11.27 1.67 -22.67
N ARG A 131 10.82 2.89 -22.40
CA ARG A 131 9.91 3.68 -23.25
C ARG A 131 10.62 4.71 -24.13
N SER A 132 11.94 4.85 -23.97
CA SER A 132 12.81 5.78 -24.71
C SER A 132 13.49 5.06 -25.86
#